data_AF-A0A849UJL8-F1
#
_entry.id   AF-A0A849UJL8-F1
#
_cell.length_a   1.000
_cell.length_b   1.000
_cell.length_c   1.000
_cell.angle_alpha   90.00
_cell.angle_beta   90.00
_cell.angle_gamma   90.00
#
_symmetry.space_group_name_H-M   'P 1'
#
loop_
_entity.id
_entity.type
_entity.pdbx_description
1 polymer ?
#
loop_
_entity_poly.entity_id
_entity_poly.type
_entity_poly.pdbx_seq_one_letter_code
_entity_poly.pdbx_strand_id
1 'polypeptide(L)'
;MSAIECPICKSNAQDHTTAGVDGKKLDCRRCGTYSISSTASAVWKASEPSLRQIANASGWIREHQEISITSNDIDSILIIQTPSVAERATKILSAINKLTPDLSYSFNLETHYADSWLSISYSDNAAELYYLFKTFLLDAAGYISFSEAIGGHFLNIQITPKGYEFLESLKQNYTSSQIGFCAMWFSQSVLPIWQNAIEPAIKDAGYDPKRIDSHHHNNRIDDEIVAMLRRSKFVVADFTGQRGGVYFEAGFALGLGLQVIWTCKKSELSNNHFDTRQYNFVTWEDDKLDEFKVALQNRIEATIGHGNFS
;
A
#
# COMPACT_ATOMS: atom_id res chain seq x y z
N MET A 1 -14.70 -22.72 16.65
CA MET A 1 -14.03 -22.52 15.34
C MET A 1 -14.45 -23.67 14.45
N SER A 2 -15.11 -23.38 13.34
CA SER A 2 -15.44 -24.38 12.32
C SER A 2 -14.53 -24.18 11.11
N ALA A 3 -14.01 -25.28 10.57
CA ALA A 3 -13.31 -25.25 9.30
C ALA A 3 -14.32 -24.92 8.19
N ILE A 4 -14.02 -23.90 7.39
CA ILE A 4 -14.87 -23.46 6.28
C ILE A 4 -14.02 -23.11 5.06
N GLU A 5 -14.67 -23.03 3.91
CA GLU A 5 -14.06 -22.51 2.69
C GLU A 5 -14.03 -20.97 2.72
N CYS A 6 -12.88 -20.37 2.41
CA CYS A 6 -12.76 -18.92 2.30
C CYS A 6 -13.68 -18.39 1.18
N PRO A 7 -14.58 -17.44 1.44
CA PRO A 7 -15.49 -16.92 0.43
C PRO A 7 -14.75 -16.22 -0.72
N ILE A 8 -13.59 -15.61 -0.44
CA ILE A 8 -12.77 -14.90 -1.42
C ILE A 8 -11.94 -15.86 -2.26
N CYS A 9 -11.04 -16.62 -1.65
CA CYS A 9 -10.01 -17.39 -2.36
C CYS A 9 -10.23 -18.90 -2.44
N LYS A 10 -11.29 -19.41 -1.81
CA LYS A 10 -11.63 -20.84 -1.76
C LYS A 10 -10.63 -21.74 -1.01
N SER A 11 -9.52 -21.21 -0.50
CA SER A 11 -8.64 -21.95 0.41
C SER A 11 -9.31 -22.22 1.77
N ASN A 12 -8.77 -23.18 2.52
CA ASN A 12 -9.23 -23.48 3.88
C ASN A 12 -9.10 -22.27 4.81
N ALA A 13 -10.14 -22.04 5.61
CA ALA A 13 -10.21 -20.98 6.62
C ALA A 13 -10.85 -21.47 7.92
N GLN A 14 -10.60 -20.75 9.01
CA GLN A 14 -11.27 -20.94 10.30
C GLN A 14 -12.27 -19.82 10.53
N ASP A 15 -13.49 -20.18 10.93
CA ASP A 15 -14.54 -19.23 11.31
C ASP A 15 -14.43 -18.87 12.81
N HIS A 16 -14.28 -17.58 13.09
CA HIS A 16 -14.16 -16.98 14.42
C HIS A 16 -15.37 -16.08 14.78
N THR A 17 -16.46 -16.17 14.02
CA THR A 17 -17.63 -15.31 14.21
C THR A 17 -18.30 -15.53 15.56
N THR A 18 -18.60 -14.45 16.28
CA THR A 18 -19.39 -14.48 17.51
C THR A 18 -20.90 -14.43 17.20
N ALA A 19 -21.71 -15.07 18.03
CA ALA A 19 -23.16 -15.10 17.83
C ALA A 19 -23.76 -13.68 17.80
N GLY A 20 -24.62 -13.41 16.83
CA GLY A 20 -25.33 -12.12 16.68
C GLY A 20 -24.64 -11.07 15.80
N VAL A 21 -23.49 -11.40 15.18
CA VAL A 21 -22.80 -10.52 14.22
C VAL A 21 -23.20 -10.92 12.79
N ASP A 22 -23.55 -9.94 11.95
CA ASP A 22 -23.73 -10.17 10.51
C ASP A 22 -22.37 -10.33 9.82
N GLY A 23 -22.24 -11.39 9.01
CA GLY A 23 -21.02 -11.73 8.30
C GLY A 23 -20.17 -12.79 8.99
N LYS A 24 -18.91 -12.90 8.55
CA LYS A 24 -17.94 -13.84 9.09
C LYS A 24 -16.62 -13.16 9.43
N LYS A 25 -16.04 -13.52 10.58
CA LYS A 25 -14.62 -13.26 10.88
C LYS A 25 -13.79 -14.51 10.57
N LEU A 26 -12.79 -14.37 9.71
CA LEU A 26 -12.08 -15.49 9.09
C LEU A 26 -10.58 -15.40 9.32
N ASP A 27 -9.97 -16.53 9.65
CA ASP A 27 -8.52 -16.75 9.49
C ASP A 27 -8.29 -17.70 8.32
N CYS A 28 -7.87 -17.16 7.17
CA CYS A 28 -7.67 -17.91 5.93
C CYS A 28 -6.19 -18.19 5.68
N ARG A 29 -5.84 -19.44 5.31
CA ARG A 29 -4.45 -19.82 4.99
C ARG A 29 -3.82 -18.97 3.89
N ARG A 30 -4.62 -18.58 2.88
CA ARG A 30 -4.20 -17.71 1.76
C ARG A 30 -4.40 -16.23 2.10
N CYS A 31 -5.63 -15.76 2.29
CA CYS A 31 -5.91 -14.32 2.49
C CYS A 31 -5.38 -13.74 3.83
N GLY A 32 -5.14 -14.56 4.84
CA GLY A 32 -4.90 -14.10 6.21
C GLY A 32 -6.20 -13.77 6.95
N THR A 33 -6.12 -12.90 7.95
CA THR A 33 -7.25 -12.58 8.84
C THR A 33 -8.06 -11.39 8.33
N TYR A 34 -9.38 -11.54 8.20
CA TYR A 34 -10.29 -10.48 7.78
C TYR A 34 -11.74 -10.79 8.17
N SER A 35 -12.64 -9.80 8.08
CA SER A 35 -14.09 -9.99 8.21
C SER A 35 -14.80 -9.68 6.90
N ILE A 36 -15.92 -10.34 6.63
CA ILE A 36 -16.74 -10.11 5.42
C ILE A 36 -18.23 -10.23 5.73
N SER A 37 -19.04 -9.25 5.31
CA SER A 37 -20.49 -9.31 5.51
C SER A 37 -21.14 -10.42 4.69
N SER A 38 -22.31 -10.92 5.12
CA SER A 38 -23.06 -11.94 4.39
C SER A 38 -23.42 -11.46 2.97
N THR A 39 -23.77 -10.17 2.85
CA THR A 39 -24.06 -9.51 1.57
C THR A 39 -22.81 -9.42 0.69
N ALA A 40 -21.67 -8.99 1.22
CA ALA A 40 -20.42 -8.91 0.47
C ALA A 40 -19.99 -10.29 -0.08
N SER A 41 -20.11 -11.33 0.74
CA SER A 41 -19.81 -12.69 0.31
C SER A 41 -20.75 -13.18 -0.81
N ALA A 42 -22.02 -12.76 -0.81
CA ALA A 42 -22.97 -13.09 -1.86
C ALA A 42 -22.66 -12.34 -3.16
N VAL A 43 -22.37 -11.03 -3.07
CA VAL A 43 -22.00 -10.19 -4.23
C VAL A 43 -20.71 -10.69 -4.86
N TRP A 44 -19.67 -11.00 -4.07
CA TRP A 44 -18.42 -11.59 -4.55
C TRP A 44 -18.64 -12.94 -5.27
N LYS A 45 -19.56 -13.76 -4.78
CA LYS A 45 -19.87 -15.03 -5.44
C LYS A 45 -20.62 -14.80 -6.76
N ALA A 46 -21.55 -13.87 -6.79
CA ALA A 46 -22.37 -13.55 -7.95
C ALA A 46 -21.58 -12.86 -9.08
N SER A 47 -20.46 -12.21 -8.76
CA SER A 47 -19.59 -11.58 -9.77
C SER A 47 -18.70 -12.56 -10.53
N GLU A 48 -18.69 -13.85 -10.16
CA GLU A 48 -17.91 -14.93 -10.80
C GLU A 48 -16.44 -14.52 -11.09
N PRO A 49 -15.67 -14.14 -10.05
CA PRO A 49 -14.34 -13.56 -10.24
C PRO A 49 -13.39 -14.55 -10.91
N SER A 50 -12.62 -14.05 -11.88
CA SER A 50 -11.54 -14.81 -12.51
C SER A 50 -10.48 -15.22 -11.49
N LEU A 51 -9.68 -16.25 -11.83
CA LEU A 51 -8.56 -16.69 -10.99
C LEU A 51 -7.57 -15.54 -10.69
N ARG A 52 -7.36 -14.64 -11.67
CA ARG A 52 -6.55 -13.44 -11.46
C ARG A 52 -7.16 -12.48 -10.45
N GLN A 53 -8.47 -12.21 -10.54
CA GLN A 53 -9.15 -11.33 -9.57
C GLN A 53 -9.13 -11.95 -8.17
N ILE A 54 -9.26 -13.27 -8.05
CA ILE A 54 -9.10 -13.99 -6.79
C ILE A 54 -7.69 -13.81 -6.24
N ALA A 55 -6.66 -13.96 -7.07
CA ALA A 55 -5.26 -13.76 -6.68
C ALA A 55 -5.04 -12.34 -6.15
N ASN A 56 -5.51 -11.34 -6.91
CA ASN A 56 -5.36 -9.92 -6.57
C ASN A 56 -6.09 -9.54 -5.29
N ALA A 57 -7.34 -9.99 -5.13
CA ALA A 57 -8.11 -9.82 -3.91
C ALA A 57 -7.41 -10.48 -2.71
N SER A 58 -6.93 -11.72 -2.87
CA SER A 58 -6.25 -12.43 -1.80
C SER A 58 -4.96 -11.74 -1.34
N GLY A 59 -4.18 -11.19 -2.29
CA GLY A 59 -2.99 -10.43 -1.98
C GLY A 59 -3.30 -9.10 -1.29
N TRP A 60 -4.31 -8.38 -1.77
CA TRP A 60 -4.74 -7.12 -1.14
C TRP A 60 -5.24 -7.32 0.28
N ILE A 61 -6.06 -8.35 0.53
CA ILE A 61 -6.50 -8.69 1.90
C ILE A 61 -5.31 -9.05 2.78
N ARG A 62 -4.32 -9.77 2.23
CA ARG A 62 -3.09 -10.13 2.96
C ARG A 62 -2.32 -8.90 3.45
N GLU A 63 -2.37 -7.81 2.69
CA GLU A 63 -1.75 -6.53 3.03
C GLU A 63 -2.58 -5.69 4.00
N HIS A 64 -3.89 -5.95 4.09
CA HIS A 64 -4.84 -5.24 4.94
C HIS A 64 -5.44 -6.20 5.99
N GLN A 65 -4.60 -6.76 6.86
CA GLN A 65 -5.06 -7.69 7.91
C GLN A 65 -6.07 -7.03 8.85
N GLU A 66 -7.04 -7.81 9.31
CA GLU A 66 -8.19 -7.39 10.13
C GLU A 66 -9.19 -6.44 9.44
N ILE A 67 -9.08 -6.23 8.11
CA ILE A 67 -10.05 -5.44 7.34
C ILE A 67 -11.46 -6.03 7.41
N SER A 68 -12.48 -5.17 7.38
CA SER A 68 -13.89 -5.58 7.27
C SER A 68 -14.44 -5.24 5.89
N ILE A 69 -14.73 -6.27 5.10
CA ILE A 69 -15.22 -6.16 3.72
C ILE A 69 -16.75 -6.14 3.71
N THR A 70 -17.31 -5.10 3.11
CA THR A 70 -18.74 -4.91 2.88
C THR A 70 -19.08 -5.01 1.40
N SER A 71 -20.37 -5.02 1.05
CA SER A 71 -20.81 -5.09 -0.34
C SER A 71 -20.33 -3.90 -1.18
N ASN A 72 -20.09 -2.75 -0.56
CA ASN A 72 -19.61 -1.54 -1.23
C ASN A 72 -18.14 -1.65 -1.67
N ASP A 73 -17.39 -2.57 -1.08
CA ASP A 73 -15.96 -2.74 -1.35
C ASP A 73 -15.72 -3.70 -2.54
N ILE A 74 -16.73 -4.50 -2.92
CA ILE A 74 -16.54 -5.60 -3.88
C ILE A 74 -16.13 -5.10 -5.27
N ASP A 75 -16.76 -4.05 -5.79
CA ASP A 75 -16.42 -3.48 -7.10
C ASP A 75 -14.96 -2.99 -7.12
N SER A 76 -14.52 -2.33 -6.05
CA SER A 76 -13.14 -1.87 -5.86
C SER A 76 -12.16 -3.05 -5.78
N ILE A 77 -12.53 -4.14 -5.11
CA ILE A 77 -11.70 -5.35 -5.00
C ILE A 77 -11.57 -6.06 -6.36
N LEU A 78 -12.64 -6.10 -7.16
CA LEU A 78 -12.66 -6.74 -8.47
C LEU A 78 -11.77 -6.05 -9.52
N ILE A 79 -11.48 -4.76 -9.33
CA ILE A 79 -10.65 -3.97 -10.26
C ILE A 79 -9.18 -3.84 -9.80
N ILE A 80 -8.80 -4.46 -8.68
CA ILE A 80 -7.42 -4.45 -8.18
C ILE A 80 -6.49 -4.97 -9.27
N GLN A 81 -5.53 -4.14 -9.65
CA GLN A 81 -4.53 -4.47 -10.65
C GLN A 81 -3.46 -5.39 -10.05
N THR A 82 -2.98 -6.30 -10.88
CA THR A 82 -1.87 -7.17 -10.53
C THR A 82 -0.61 -6.30 -10.38
N PRO A 83 0.11 -6.36 -9.25
CA PRO A 83 1.39 -5.67 -9.12
C PRO A 83 2.38 -6.14 -10.19
N SER A 84 3.38 -5.31 -10.50
CA SER A 84 4.39 -5.68 -11.50
C SER A 84 5.20 -6.90 -11.05
N VAL A 85 5.82 -7.62 -11.99
CA VAL A 85 6.64 -8.81 -11.66
C VAL A 85 7.73 -8.48 -10.62
N ALA A 86 8.39 -7.33 -10.76
CA ALA A 86 9.41 -6.86 -9.83
C ALA A 86 8.84 -6.55 -8.44
N GLU A 87 7.65 -5.95 -8.35
CA GLU A 87 6.97 -5.72 -7.06
C GLU A 87 6.58 -7.01 -6.37
N ARG A 88 6.03 -7.97 -7.12
CA ARG A 88 5.65 -9.30 -6.60
C ARG A 88 6.87 -10.03 -6.03
N ALA A 89 8.01 -10.00 -6.75
CA ALA A 89 9.27 -10.55 -6.27
C ALA A 89 9.78 -9.80 -5.01
N THR A 90 9.65 -8.48 -4.98
CA THR A 90 10.04 -7.64 -3.83
C THR A 90 9.20 -7.92 -2.59
N LYS A 91 7.88 -8.14 -2.76
CA LYS A 91 6.96 -8.52 -1.67
C LYS A 91 7.36 -9.88 -1.08
N ILE A 92 7.70 -10.86 -1.92
CA ILE A 92 8.26 -12.16 -1.47
C ILE A 92 9.53 -11.92 -0.64
N LEU A 93 10.51 -11.21 -1.20
CA LEU A 93 11.80 -10.99 -0.52
C LEU A 93 11.62 -10.28 0.83
N SER A 94 10.72 -9.30 0.88
CA SER A 94 10.36 -8.58 2.11
C SER A 94 9.68 -9.49 3.13
N ALA A 95 8.81 -10.41 2.68
CA ALA A 95 8.18 -11.40 3.55
C ALA A 95 9.19 -12.40 4.12
N ILE A 96 10.15 -12.88 3.31
CA ILE A 96 11.26 -13.72 3.78
C ILE A 96 12.03 -12.98 4.87
N ASN A 97 12.39 -11.72 4.63
CA ASN A 97 13.15 -10.92 5.60
C ASN A 97 12.40 -10.75 6.93
N LYS A 98 11.07 -10.56 6.90
CA LYS A 98 10.24 -10.48 8.12
C LYS A 98 10.20 -11.81 8.90
N LEU A 99 10.33 -12.94 8.23
CA LEU A 99 10.36 -14.28 8.84
C LEU A 99 11.75 -14.67 9.35
N THR A 100 12.79 -13.87 9.07
CA THR A 100 14.19 -14.17 9.36
C THR A 100 14.59 -13.52 10.70
N PRO A 101 14.56 -14.26 11.84
CA PRO A 101 14.96 -13.73 13.14
C PRO A 101 16.45 -13.38 13.24
N ASP A 102 17.31 -14.08 12.49
CA ASP A 102 18.74 -13.85 12.42
C ASP A 102 19.28 -14.25 11.03
N LEU A 103 20.50 -13.82 10.70
CA LEU A 103 21.13 -14.03 9.39
C LEU A 103 21.40 -15.50 9.03
N SER A 104 21.30 -16.42 10.00
CA SER A 104 21.47 -17.86 9.76
C SER A 104 20.16 -18.57 9.44
N TYR A 105 19.02 -17.90 9.64
CA TYR A 105 17.71 -18.48 9.40
C TYR A 105 17.51 -18.82 7.92
N SER A 106 16.99 -20.03 7.70
CA SER A 106 16.59 -20.53 6.39
C SER A 106 15.21 -21.15 6.48
N PHE A 107 14.39 -20.99 5.45
CA PHE A 107 13.06 -21.62 5.41
C PHE A 107 12.90 -22.51 4.18
N ASN A 108 12.00 -23.48 4.31
CA ASN A 108 11.66 -24.40 3.23
C ASN A 108 10.35 -23.93 2.58
N LEU A 109 10.34 -23.83 1.25
CA LEU A 109 9.13 -23.57 0.48
C LEU A 109 8.61 -24.87 -0.12
N GLU A 110 7.58 -25.43 0.51
CA GLU A 110 6.75 -26.45 -0.10
C GLU A 110 5.67 -25.79 -0.95
N THR A 111 5.85 -25.81 -2.27
CA THR A 111 4.95 -25.17 -3.25
C THR A 111 3.51 -25.69 -3.16
N HIS A 112 3.30 -26.92 -2.67
CA HIS A 112 1.98 -27.52 -2.44
C HIS A 112 1.24 -27.00 -1.19
N TYR A 113 1.94 -26.36 -0.24
CA TYR A 113 1.36 -25.74 0.96
C TYR A 113 1.63 -24.22 1.00
N ALA A 114 1.82 -23.62 -0.17
CA ALA A 114 2.26 -22.23 -0.34
C ALA A 114 1.09 -21.22 -0.43
N ASP A 115 -0.07 -21.54 0.14
CA ASP A 115 -1.28 -20.68 0.10
C ASP A 115 -0.97 -19.23 0.50
N SER A 116 -0.19 -19.04 1.56
CA SER A 116 0.24 -17.72 2.02
C SER A 116 1.16 -17.02 1.04
N TRP A 117 2.05 -17.76 0.38
CA TRP A 117 2.96 -17.20 -0.60
C TRP A 117 2.26 -16.82 -1.91
N LEU A 118 1.18 -17.53 -2.27
CA LEU A 118 0.33 -17.14 -3.40
C LEU A 118 -0.31 -15.76 -3.17
N SER A 119 -0.83 -15.49 -1.97
CA SER A 119 -1.36 -14.15 -1.67
C SER A 119 -0.27 -13.09 -1.53
N ILE A 120 0.81 -13.36 -0.79
CA ILE A 120 1.96 -12.43 -0.64
C ILE A 120 2.48 -11.94 -2.01
N SER A 121 2.51 -12.83 -2.99
CA SER A 121 3.05 -12.57 -4.31
C SER A 121 2.01 -12.21 -5.37
N TYR A 122 0.72 -12.11 -5.02
CA TYR A 122 -0.38 -11.91 -5.98
C TYR A 122 -0.37 -12.97 -7.10
N SER A 123 0.08 -14.18 -6.78
CA SER A 123 0.17 -15.29 -7.71
C SER A 123 -1.16 -16.02 -7.80
N ASP A 124 -1.59 -16.27 -9.03
CA ASP A 124 -2.76 -17.07 -9.32
C ASP A 124 -2.50 -18.54 -8.93
N ASN A 125 -1.36 -19.06 -9.36
CA ASN A 125 -1.02 -20.48 -9.26
C ASN A 125 0.45 -20.71 -8.87
N ALA A 126 0.78 -21.98 -8.62
CA ALA A 126 2.13 -22.39 -8.20
C ALA A 126 3.22 -22.15 -9.25
N ALA A 127 2.89 -22.09 -10.55
CA ALA A 127 3.86 -21.84 -11.60
C ALA A 127 4.36 -20.38 -11.60
N GLU A 128 3.47 -19.42 -11.35
CA GLU A 128 3.88 -18.02 -11.15
C GLU A 128 4.76 -17.87 -9.91
N LEU A 129 4.39 -18.54 -8.82
CA LEU A 129 5.19 -18.52 -7.60
C LEU A 129 6.58 -19.10 -7.84
N TYR A 130 6.65 -20.25 -8.54
CA TYR A 130 7.91 -20.86 -8.93
C TYR A 130 8.77 -19.91 -9.78
N TYR A 131 8.18 -19.22 -10.75
CA TYR A 131 8.91 -18.25 -11.58
C TYR A 131 9.51 -17.13 -10.73
N LEU A 132 8.77 -16.58 -9.78
CA LEU A 132 9.26 -15.50 -8.91
C LEU A 132 10.41 -15.97 -8.01
N PHE A 133 10.31 -17.18 -7.44
CA PHE A 133 11.37 -17.74 -6.59
C PHE A 133 12.60 -18.17 -7.40
N LYS A 134 12.42 -19.06 -8.39
CA LYS A 134 13.52 -19.65 -9.19
C LYS A 134 14.08 -18.66 -10.19
N THR A 135 13.25 -18.21 -11.11
CA THR A 135 13.73 -17.48 -12.28
C THR A 135 14.11 -16.05 -11.92
N PHE A 136 13.28 -15.37 -11.11
CA PHE A 136 13.52 -13.98 -10.77
C PHE A 136 14.51 -13.82 -9.59
N LEU A 137 14.11 -14.25 -8.39
CA LEU A 137 14.86 -13.93 -7.16
C LEU A 137 16.20 -14.67 -7.08
N LEU A 138 16.24 -15.93 -7.51
CA LEU A 138 17.45 -16.75 -7.48
C LEU A 138 18.30 -16.54 -8.74
N ASP A 139 17.81 -16.91 -9.92
CA ASP A 139 18.66 -17.03 -11.11
C ASP A 139 19.04 -15.66 -11.72
N ALA A 140 18.06 -14.77 -11.89
CA ALA A 140 18.29 -13.47 -12.53
C ALA A 140 18.83 -12.41 -11.55
N ALA A 141 18.20 -12.28 -10.38
CA ALA A 141 18.55 -11.24 -9.42
C ALA A 141 19.67 -11.65 -8.46
N GLY A 142 19.75 -12.93 -8.08
CA GLY A 142 20.69 -13.42 -7.07
C GLY A 142 20.42 -12.87 -5.67
N TYR A 143 19.16 -12.55 -5.36
CA TYR A 143 18.74 -12.00 -4.05
C TYR A 143 18.50 -13.08 -3.00
N ILE A 144 18.26 -14.32 -3.43
CA ILE A 144 18.15 -15.47 -2.56
C ILE A 144 19.12 -16.56 -3.01
N SER A 145 19.48 -17.45 -2.09
CA SER A 145 20.21 -18.69 -2.35
C SER A 145 19.45 -19.89 -1.79
N PHE A 146 19.74 -21.08 -2.30
CA PHE A 146 19.24 -22.36 -1.76
C PHE A 146 20.41 -23.33 -1.61
N SER A 147 20.37 -24.21 -0.62
CA SER A 147 21.45 -25.20 -0.43
C SER A 147 21.14 -26.54 -1.11
N GLU A 148 19.87 -26.92 -1.25
CA GLU A 148 19.45 -28.16 -1.90
C GLU A 148 18.10 -28.00 -2.65
N ALA A 149 18.01 -28.54 -3.86
CA ALA A 149 16.77 -28.65 -4.61
C ALA A 149 16.51 -30.13 -4.91
N ILE A 150 15.55 -30.73 -4.18
CA ILE A 150 15.12 -32.11 -4.41
C ILE A 150 13.68 -32.05 -4.90
N GLY A 151 13.41 -32.60 -6.10
CA GLY A 151 12.04 -32.83 -6.58
C GLY A 151 11.17 -31.58 -6.77
N GLY A 152 11.74 -30.38 -6.93
CA GLY A 152 10.98 -29.13 -7.09
C GLY A 152 10.66 -28.40 -5.77
N HIS A 153 11.18 -28.88 -4.65
CA HIS A 153 11.14 -28.18 -3.36
C HIS A 153 12.35 -27.26 -3.22
N PHE A 154 12.13 -26.02 -2.77
CA PHE A 154 13.21 -25.11 -2.39
C PHE A 154 13.51 -25.31 -0.92
N LEU A 155 14.66 -25.89 -0.61
CA LEU A 155 15.09 -26.12 0.77
C LEU A 155 16.18 -25.12 1.15
N ASN A 156 16.10 -24.66 2.40
CA ASN A 156 17.03 -23.73 3.02
C ASN A 156 17.21 -22.43 2.22
N ILE A 157 16.10 -21.77 1.86
CA ILE A 157 16.15 -20.47 1.21
C ILE A 157 16.70 -19.43 2.20
N GLN A 158 17.73 -18.70 1.77
CA GLN A 158 18.32 -17.59 2.53
C GLN A 158 18.41 -16.33 1.65
N ILE A 159 18.36 -15.15 2.28
CA ILE A 159 18.62 -13.88 1.60
C ILE A 159 20.13 -13.71 1.46
N THR A 160 20.60 -13.39 0.25
CA THR A 160 22.02 -13.15 0.00
C THR A 160 22.43 -11.74 0.43
N PRO A 161 23.73 -11.43 0.56
CA PRO A 161 24.18 -10.04 0.78
C PRO A 161 23.61 -9.05 -0.25
N LYS A 162 23.51 -9.46 -1.52
CA LYS A 162 22.90 -8.66 -2.59
C LYS A 162 21.40 -8.44 -2.38
N GLY A 163 20.70 -9.45 -1.86
CA GLY A 163 19.29 -9.34 -1.47
C GLY A 163 19.09 -8.35 -0.32
N TYR A 164 19.97 -8.37 0.68
CA TYR A 164 19.95 -7.38 1.77
C TYR A 164 20.28 -5.96 1.29
N GLU A 165 21.30 -5.80 0.45
CA GLU A 165 21.63 -4.50 -0.17
C GLU A 165 20.44 -3.94 -0.96
N PHE A 166 19.75 -4.78 -1.73
CA PHE A 166 18.52 -4.38 -2.41
C PHE A 166 17.42 -3.96 -1.42
N LEU A 167 17.16 -4.73 -0.37
CA LEU A 167 16.17 -4.39 0.68
C LEU A 167 16.52 -3.09 1.41
N GLU A 168 17.80 -2.81 1.64
CA GLU A 168 18.27 -1.54 2.18
C GLU A 168 18.08 -0.39 1.19
N SER A 169 18.34 -0.62 -0.10
CA SER A 169 18.10 0.38 -1.14
C SER A 169 16.62 0.79 -1.24
N LEU A 170 15.69 -0.12 -0.98
CA LEU A 170 14.26 0.19 -0.90
C LEU A 170 13.95 1.16 0.24
N LYS A 171 14.66 1.05 1.37
CA LYS A 171 14.57 2.02 2.48
C LYS A 171 15.29 3.33 2.14
N GLN A 172 16.39 3.27 1.39
CA GLN A 172 17.19 4.43 0.98
C GLN A 172 16.55 5.30 -0.11
N ASN A 173 15.76 4.71 -1.00
CA ASN A 173 14.98 5.47 -1.99
C ASN A 173 13.93 6.38 -1.33
N TYR A 174 13.42 6.00 -0.15
CA TYR A 174 12.62 6.89 0.69
C TYR A 174 13.48 7.89 1.48
N THR A 175 14.69 7.52 1.92
CA THR A 175 15.47 8.40 2.81
C THR A 175 16.25 9.50 2.09
N SER A 176 16.69 9.28 0.85
CA SER A 176 17.46 10.25 0.05
C SER A 176 16.59 11.19 -0.79
N SER A 177 15.33 10.83 -1.06
CA SER A 177 14.42 11.69 -1.79
C SER A 177 14.29 13.05 -1.11
N GLN A 178 14.32 14.10 -1.92
CA GLN A 178 14.03 15.46 -1.49
C GLN A 178 12.61 15.88 -1.86
N ILE A 179 11.81 15.02 -2.49
CA ILE A 179 10.48 15.41 -3.01
C ILE A 179 9.45 15.43 -1.89
N GLY A 180 8.85 16.59 -1.63
CA GLY A 180 7.61 16.73 -0.88
C GLY A 180 6.44 16.82 -1.85
N PHE A 181 5.68 15.72 -2.00
CA PHE A 181 4.55 15.69 -2.93
C PHE A 181 3.28 16.21 -2.28
N CYS A 182 2.51 17.01 -3.02
CA CYS A 182 1.21 17.50 -2.58
C CYS A 182 0.07 16.87 -3.39
N ALA A 183 -0.76 16.12 -2.69
CA ALA A 183 -2.03 15.60 -3.16
C ALA A 183 -3.13 16.62 -2.78
N MET A 184 -3.68 17.35 -3.74
CA MET A 184 -4.73 18.34 -3.47
C MET A 184 -5.67 18.51 -4.66
N TRP A 185 -6.83 19.13 -4.42
CA TRP A 185 -7.76 19.46 -5.49
C TRP A 185 -7.16 20.46 -6.51
N PHE A 186 -7.45 20.29 -7.80
CA PHE A 186 -6.93 21.12 -8.90
C PHE A 186 -7.78 22.36 -9.25
N SER A 187 -8.80 22.67 -8.46
CA SER A 187 -9.64 23.85 -8.75
C SER A 187 -8.86 25.15 -8.59
N GLN A 188 -9.16 26.13 -9.44
CA GLN A 188 -8.65 27.49 -9.32
C GLN A 188 -8.89 28.09 -7.92
N SER A 189 -9.94 27.64 -7.22
CA SER A 189 -10.29 28.09 -5.87
C SER A 189 -9.26 27.69 -4.80
N VAL A 190 -8.46 26.64 -5.05
CA VAL A 190 -7.43 26.16 -4.11
C VAL A 190 -6.01 26.41 -4.64
N LEU A 191 -5.87 27.08 -5.78
CA LEU A 191 -4.56 27.52 -6.25
C LEU A 191 -3.85 28.49 -5.28
N PRO A 192 -4.55 29.45 -4.62
CA PRO A 192 -3.90 30.35 -3.67
C PRO A 192 -3.23 29.64 -2.49
N ILE A 193 -3.86 28.60 -1.94
CA ILE A 193 -3.26 27.83 -0.84
C ILE A 193 -2.01 27.06 -1.30
N TRP A 194 -2.01 26.52 -2.51
CA TRP A 194 -0.80 25.91 -3.07
C TRP A 194 0.35 26.93 -3.14
N GLN A 195 0.13 28.03 -3.85
CA GLN A 195 1.18 29.00 -4.19
C GLN A 195 1.68 29.78 -2.98
N ASN A 196 0.77 30.15 -2.07
CA ASN A 196 1.10 31.05 -0.96
C ASN A 196 1.45 30.30 0.34
N ALA A 197 1.11 29.01 0.45
CA ALA A 197 1.35 28.27 1.69
C ALA A 197 1.99 26.89 1.50
N ILE A 198 1.38 25.96 0.75
CA ILE A 198 1.88 24.57 0.71
C ILE A 198 3.25 24.48 0.02
N GLU A 199 3.36 25.03 -1.20
CA GLU A 199 4.60 25.06 -1.96
C GLU A 199 5.75 25.73 -1.19
N PRO A 200 5.58 26.96 -0.65
CA PRO A 200 6.63 27.60 0.11
C PRO A 200 6.91 26.93 1.46
N ALA A 201 5.93 26.30 2.13
CA ALA A 201 6.18 25.56 3.37
C ALA A 201 7.07 24.32 3.14
N ILE A 202 6.82 23.57 2.07
CA ILE A 202 7.65 22.41 1.69
C ILE A 202 9.06 22.87 1.31
N LYS A 203 9.16 23.96 0.55
CA LYS A 203 10.45 24.52 0.14
C LYS A 203 11.26 25.05 1.33
N ASP A 204 10.63 25.80 2.22
CA ASP A 204 11.29 26.37 3.41
C ASP A 204 11.68 25.26 4.40
N ALA A 205 10.99 24.12 4.39
CA ALA A 205 11.38 22.91 5.11
C ALA A 205 12.56 22.14 4.45
N GLY A 206 13.12 22.63 3.34
CA GLY A 206 14.30 22.07 2.68
C GLY A 206 13.98 20.92 1.71
N TYR A 207 12.78 20.90 1.10
CA TYR A 207 12.36 19.86 0.16
C TYR A 207 11.89 20.44 -1.19
N ASP A 208 11.92 19.63 -2.25
CA ASP A 208 11.42 19.95 -3.59
C ASP A 208 9.89 19.79 -3.63
N PRO A 209 9.11 20.89 -3.68
CA PRO A 209 7.66 20.80 -3.76
C PRO A 209 7.23 20.29 -5.13
N LYS A 210 6.45 19.20 -5.14
CA LYS A 210 5.84 18.68 -6.36
C LYS A 210 4.33 18.57 -6.21
N ARG A 211 3.63 19.03 -7.23
CA ARG A 211 2.19 18.80 -7.46
C ARG A 211 2.04 18.43 -8.92
N ILE A 212 1.19 17.46 -9.23
CA ILE A 212 0.87 17.11 -10.63
C ILE A 212 -0.39 17.87 -11.00
N ASP A 213 -0.35 18.71 -12.03
CA ASP A 213 -1.54 19.43 -12.52
C ASP A 213 -2.27 18.61 -13.60
N SER A 214 -3.60 18.58 -13.56
CA SER A 214 -4.42 17.70 -14.42
C SER A 214 -4.52 18.12 -15.90
N HIS A 215 -3.88 19.21 -16.32
CA HIS A 215 -4.05 19.74 -17.67
C HIS A 215 -2.93 19.29 -18.63
N HIS A 216 -3.34 18.45 -19.60
CA HIS A 216 -2.69 18.10 -20.88
C HIS A 216 -1.87 16.81 -21.00
N HIS A 217 -2.39 15.61 -20.71
CA HIS A 217 -1.84 14.40 -21.36
C HIS A 217 -2.91 13.37 -21.74
N ASN A 218 -2.81 12.84 -22.96
CA ASN A 218 -3.63 11.76 -23.53
C ASN A 218 -3.33 10.37 -22.91
N ASN A 219 -2.60 10.32 -21.78
CA ASN A 219 -2.26 9.11 -21.04
C ASN A 219 -2.77 9.22 -19.60
N ARG A 220 -3.10 8.06 -19.01
CA ARG A 220 -3.71 7.88 -17.69
C ARG A 220 -2.97 8.67 -16.60
N ILE A 221 -3.65 9.67 -16.04
CA ILE A 221 -3.21 10.51 -14.92
C ILE A 221 -2.64 9.68 -13.75
N ASP A 222 -3.16 8.46 -13.57
CA ASP A 222 -2.85 7.56 -12.47
C ASP A 222 -1.37 7.11 -12.44
N ASP A 223 -0.73 6.90 -13.59
CA ASP A 223 0.63 6.33 -13.64
C ASP A 223 1.70 7.35 -13.20
N GLU A 224 1.54 8.62 -13.55
CA GLU A 224 2.45 9.69 -13.16
C GLU A 224 2.35 9.98 -11.65
N ILE A 225 1.12 9.98 -11.12
CA ILE A 225 0.86 10.16 -9.69
C ILE A 225 1.49 9.01 -8.90
N VAL A 226 1.29 7.75 -9.32
CA VAL A 226 1.89 6.59 -8.67
C VAL A 226 3.43 6.63 -8.74
N ALA A 227 3.99 7.03 -9.88
CA ALA A 227 5.43 7.18 -10.03
C ALA A 227 6.00 8.30 -9.12
N MET A 228 5.29 9.42 -9.00
CA MET A 228 5.67 10.53 -8.13
C MET A 228 5.61 10.14 -6.65
N LEU A 229 4.53 9.48 -6.23
CA LEU A 229 4.38 8.96 -4.87
C LEU A 229 5.54 8.04 -4.50
N ARG A 230 5.92 7.11 -5.38
CA ARG A 230 7.07 6.20 -5.15
C ARG A 230 8.42 6.90 -5.03
N ARG A 231 8.56 8.09 -5.62
CA ARG A 231 9.79 8.90 -5.55
C ARG A 231 9.74 9.92 -4.41
N SER A 232 8.62 10.06 -3.72
CA SER A 232 8.42 11.07 -2.69
C SER A 232 9.06 10.67 -1.37
N LYS A 233 9.55 11.67 -0.63
CA LYS A 233 10.03 11.54 0.74
C LYS A 233 8.86 11.50 1.73
N PHE A 234 7.87 12.35 1.48
CA PHE A 234 6.63 12.46 2.24
C PHE A 234 5.53 13.04 1.36
N VAL A 235 4.30 13.00 1.84
CA VAL A 235 3.13 13.55 1.16
C VAL A 235 2.42 14.56 2.05
N VAL A 236 2.04 15.71 1.49
CA VAL A 236 1.06 16.63 2.07
C VAL A 236 -0.27 16.40 1.34
N ALA A 237 -1.29 15.95 2.05
CA ALA A 237 -2.60 15.65 1.46
C ALA A 237 -3.66 16.65 1.95
N ASP A 238 -4.19 17.46 1.03
CA ASP A 238 -5.25 18.44 1.31
C ASP A 238 -6.63 17.92 0.93
N PHE A 239 -7.46 17.69 1.95
CA PHE A 239 -8.77 17.04 1.82
C PHE A 239 -9.91 18.03 1.57
N THR A 240 -9.61 19.30 1.28
CA THR A 240 -10.62 20.31 0.94
C THR A 240 -11.38 19.87 -0.33
N GLY A 241 -12.71 19.93 -0.28
CA GLY A 241 -13.58 19.45 -1.34
C GLY A 241 -13.76 17.92 -1.39
N GLN A 242 -13.23 17.17 -0.43
CA GLN A 242 -13.50 15.73 -0.21
C GLN A 242 -13.29 14.86 -1.44
N ARG A 243 -12.17 15.05 -2.15
CA ARG A 243 -11.90 14.39 -3.43
C ARG A 243 -11.42 12.96 -3.24
N GLY A 244 -12.13 11.99 -3.84
CA GLY A 244 -11.76 10.57 -3.79
C GLY A 244 -10.32 10.28 -4.23
N GLY A 245 -9.80 11.02 -5.22
CA GLY A 245 -8.41 10.91 -5.67
C GLY A 245 -7.39 11.20 -4.55
N VAL A 246 -7.62 12.26 -3.75
CA VAL A 246 -6.72 12.62 -2.64
C VAL A 246 -6.73 11.53 -1.55
N TYR A 247 -7.89 10.94 -1.25
CA TYR A 247 -7.97 9.80 -0.32
C TYR A 247 -7.21 8.58 -0.85
N PHE A 248 -7.32 8.28 -2.14
CA PHE A 248 -6.58 7.20 -2.78
C PHE A 248 -5.07 7.46 -2.71
N GLU A 249 -4.61 8.65 -3.06
CA GLU A 249 -3.18 9.02 -3.03
C GLU A 249 -2.59 8.97 -1.62
N ALA A 250 -3.32 9.49 -0.63
CA ALA A 250 -2.93 9.43 0.78
C ALA A 250 -2.88 7.96 1.28
N GLY A 251 -3.89 7.16 0.95
CA GLY A 251 -3.91 5.73 1.29
C GLY A 251 -2.78 4.95 0.62
N PHE A 252 -2.49 5.25 -0.64
CA PHE A 252 -1.39 4.64 -1.39
C PHE A 252 -0.03 5.03 -0.79
N ALA A 253 0.16 6.31 -0.45
CA ALA A 253 1.37 6.80 0.22
C ALA A 253 1.60 6.10 1.56
N LEU A 254 0.55 5.96 2.38
CA LEU A 254 0.61 5.17 3.62
C LEU A 254 0.97 3.71 3.35
N GLY A 255 0.40 3.10 2.31
CA GLY A 255 0.72 1.73 1.88
C GLY A 255 2.18 1.55 1.44
N LEU A 256 2.81 2.61 0.92
CA LEU A 256 4.25 2.66 0.63
C LEU A 256 5.12 2.90 1.87
N GLY A 257 4.53 3.22 3.02
CA GLY A 257 5.25 3.57 4.25
C GLY A 257 5.70 5.03 4.30
N LEU A 258 5.16 5.90 3.44
CA LEU A 258 5.44 7.33 3.47
C LEU A 258 4.69 8.01 4.63
N GLN A 259 5.32 9.04 5.19
CA GLN A 259 4.61 9.94 6.09
C GLN A 259 3.64 10.82 5.31
N VAL A 260 2.39 10.86 5.77
CA VAL A 260 1.34 11.72 5.21
C VAL A 260 1.00 12.80 6.23
N ILE A 261 1.13 14.05 5.81
CA ILE A 261 0.74 15.24 6.57
C ILE A 261 -0.63 15.68 6.06
N TRP A 262 -1.61 15.63 6.96
CA TRP A 262 -3.02 15.82 6.65
C TRP A 262 -3.37 17.31 6.77
N THR A 263 -3.93 17.90 5.71
CA THR A 263 -4.40 19.29 5.71
C THR A 263 -5.84 19.37 5.21
N CYS A 264 -6.57 20.38 5.68
CA CYS A 264 -7.94 20.61 5.24
C CYS A 264 -8.36 22.04 5.60
N LYS A 265 -9.25 22.61 4.79
CA LYS A 265 -9.90 23.87 5.12
C LYS A 265 -10.71 23.71 6.41
N LYS A 266 -10.47 24.60 7.38
CA LYS A 266 -11.07 24.50 8.72
C LYS A 266 -12.60 24.45 8.70
N SER A 267 -13.24 25.17 7.79
CA SER A 267 -14.69 25.18 7.62
C SER A 267 -15.26 23.86 7.09
N GLU A 268 -14.44 23.00 6.50
CA GLU A 268 -14.86 21.72 5.91
C GLU A 268 -14.49 20.53 6.80
N LEU A 269 -13.71 20.74 7.86
CA LEU A 269 -13.25 19.68 8.77
C LEU A 269 -14.41 18.92 9.44
N SER A 270 -15.53 19.61 9.72
CA SER A 270 -16.73 18.98 10.30
C SER A 270 -17.51 18.10 9.33
N ASN A 271 -17.28 18.25 8.02
CA ASN A 271 -17.95 17.52 6.94
C ASN A 271 -17.12 16.33 6.43
N ASN A 272 -16.03 15.96 7.11
CA ASN A 272 -15.21 14.81 6.74
C ASN A 272 -16.04 13.51 6.81
N HIS A 273 -16.38 12.97 5.63
CA HIS A 273 -17.23 11.80 5.47
C HIS A 273 -16.51 10.47 5.75
N PHE A 274 -15.18 10.47 5.82
CA PHE A 274 -14.34 9.29 6.04
C PHE A 274 -13.73 9.31 7.46
N ASP A 275 -13.40 8.15 8.04
CA ASP A 275 -12.92 7.94 9.43
C ASP A 275 -11.50 8.49 9.67
N THR A 276 -11.28 9.75 9.28
CA THR A 276 -10.06 10.52 9.41
C THR A 276 -10.03 11.35 10.69
N ARG A 277 -11.07 11.27 11.53
CA ARG A 277 -11.17 11.98 12.82
C ARG A 277 -10.05 11.61 13.80
N GLN A 278 -9.33 10.52 13.53
CA GLN A 278 -8.19 10.07 14.31
C GLN A 278 -6.87 10.75 13.88
N TYR A 279 -6.82 11.41 12.70
CA TYR A 279 -5.62 12.07 12.19
C TYR A 279 -5.59 13.55 12.57
N ASN A 280 -4.41 14.03 12.98
CA ASN A 280 -4.19 15.41 13.41
C ASN A 280 -3.95 16.32 12.20
N PHE A 281 -5.04 16.89 11.67
CA PHE A 281 -5.04 17.84 10.56
C PHE A 281 -4.36 19.17 10.94
N VAL A 282 -3.46 19.63 10.07
CA VAL A 282 -3.03 21.03 10.04
C VAL A 282 -4.07 21.80 9.21
N THR A 283 -4.90 22.60 9.87
CA THR A 283 -6.02 23.29 9.20
C THR A 283 -5.64 24.67 8.72
N TRP A 284 -6.38 25.16 7.72
CA TRP A 284 -6.17 26.48 7.12
C TRP A 284 -7.47 27.27 6.95
N GLU A 285 -7.33 28.59 6.90
CA GLU A 285 -8.39 29.59 6.67
C GLU A 285 -7.90 30.56 5.56
N ASP A 286 -8.79 31.07 4.71
CA ASP A 286 -8.38 31.88 3.54
C ASP A 286 -7.61 33.15 3.94
N ASP A 287 -7.91 33.71 5.11
CA ASP A 287 -7.31 34.93 5.67
C ASP A 287 -6.05 34.68 6.51
N LYS A 288 -5.63 33.41 6.67
CA LYS A 288 -4.51 33.01 7.54
C LYS A 288 -3.54 32.03 6.89
N LEU A 289 -3.34 32.18 5.57
CA LEU A 289 -2.42 31.30 4.84
C LEU A 289 -0.97 31.40 5.33
N ASP A 290 -0.53 32.57 5.82
CA ASP A 290 0.81 32.74 6.39
C ASP A 290 1.00 31.92 7.68
N GLU A 291 0.00 31.92 8.57
CA GLU A 291 0.02 31.09 9.78
C GLU A 291 0.02 29.60 9.42
N PHE A 292 -0.80 29.22 8.43
CA PHE A 292 -0.86 27.84 7.94
C PHE A 292 0.47 27.40 7.32
N LYS A 293 1.12 28.25 6.51
CA LYS A 293 2.45 27.99 5.94
C LYS A 293 3.45 27.63 7.05
N VAL A 294 3.54 28.46 8.10
CA VAL A 294 4.46 28.24 9.22
C VAL A 294 4.10 26.96 9.99
N ALA A 295 2.82 26.73 10.25
CA ALA A 295 2.36 25.53 10.94
C ALA A 295 2.66 24.25 10.14
N LEU A 296 2.48 24.29 8.81
CA LEU A 296 2.79 23.19 7.91
C LEU A 296 4.29 22.93 7.85
N GLN A 297 5.12 23.95 7.69
CA GLN A 297 6.58 23.84 7.73
C GLN A 297 7.04 23.17 9.03
N ASN A 298 6.60 23.68 10.18
CA ASN A 298 6.94 23.13 11.49
C ASN A 298 6.51 21.65 11.61
N ARG A 299 5.35 21.28 11.04
CA ARG A 299 4.90 19.89 11.02
C ARG A 299 5.80 19.02 10.13
N ILE A 300 6.19 19.50 8.96
CA ILE A 300 7.12 18.79 8.07
C ILE A 300 8.45 18.55 8.79
N GLU A 301 9.05 19.59 9.36
CA GLU A 301 10.33 19.48 10.06
C GLU A 301 10.26 18.59 11.30
N ALA A 302 9.16 18.66 12.07
CA ALA A 302 8.99 17.81 13.26
C ALA A 302 8.78 16.33 12.91
N THR A 303 8.15 16.02 11.78
CA THR A 303 7.83 14.64 11.38
C THR A 303 8.93 14.01 10.52
N ILE A 304 9.55 14.79 9.63
CA ILE A 304 10.50 14.30 8.62
C ILE A 304 11.95 14.74 8.91
N GLY A 305 12.13 15.87 9.60
CA GLY A 305 13.39 16.59 9.69
C GLY A 305 13.55 17.65 8.59
N HIS A 306 14.50 18.56 8.75
CA HIS A 306 14.84 19.54 7.72
C HIS A 306 15.59 18.88 6.56
N GLY A 307 15.17 19.13 5.33
CA GLY A 307 15.80 18.58 4.13
C GLY A 307 17.00 19.41 3.65
N ASN A 308 17.60 18.99 2.53
CA ASN A 308 18.80 19.60 1.96
C ASN A 308 18.55 20.22 0.57
N PHE A 309 17.29 20.37 0.16
CA PHE A 309 16.92 21.03 -1.08
C PHE A 309 17.10 22.55 -0.94
N SER A 310 17.90 23.12 -1.84
CA SER A 310 18.26 24.54 -1.90
C SER A 310 17.73 25.19 -3.17
#